data_AF-A0A1H3V1Y0-F1
#
_entry.id   AF-A0A1H3V1Y0-F1
#
_cell.length_a   1.000
_cell.length_b   1.000
_cell.length_c   1.000
_cell.angle_alpha   90.00
_cell.angle_beta   90.00
_cell.angle_gamma   90.00
#
_symmetry.space_group_name_H-M   'P 1'
#
loop_
_entity.id
_entity.type
_entity.pdbx_description
1 polymer ?
#
loop_
_entity_poly.entity_id
_entity_poly.type
_entity_poly.pdbx_seq_one_letter_code
_entity_poly.pdbx_strand_id
1 'polypeptide(L)'
;MALEIKVNPATIESLIKQARKVPAEGVADAVQQVDKIAKVLENWEGRAKEEHDVLISELKKTLTGSEKLLTEILVTLDRTIDSFKEIDEEISQQFETKVKQYVSMNAK
;
A
#
# COMPACT_ATOMS: atom_id res chain seq x y z
N MET A 1 19.41 26.46 4.18
CA MET A 1 18.43 25.62 4.91
C MET A 1 18.02 24.52 3.96
N ALA A 2 18.60 23.32 4.08
CA ALA A 2 18.17 22.17 3.30
C ALA A 2 16.99 21.54 4.04
N LEU A 3 15.82 21.53 3.39
CA LEU A 3 14.67 20.74 3.82
C LEU A 3 14.97 19.28 3.48
N GLU A 4 15.86 18.65 4.26
CA GLU A 4 16.02 17.21 4.24
C GLU A 4 14.75 16.59 4.82
N ILE A 5 13.96 15.96 3.96
CA ILE A 5 12.97 15.01 4.46
C ILE A 5 13.80 13.85 5.01
N LYS A 6 14.11 13.87 6.31
CA LYS A 6 14.68 12.74 7.04
C LYS A 6 13.63 11.66 7.15
N VAL A 7 13.31 11.00 6.04
CA VAL A 7 12.43 9.86 6.06
C VAL A 7 13.27 8.67 6.50
N ASN A 8 13.06 8.22 7.74
CA ASN A 8 13.70 7.01 8.22
C ASN A 8 13.12 5.82 7.42
N PRO A 9 13.93 5.10 6.62
CA PRO A 9 13.46 3.99 5.80
C PRO A 9 12.79 2.89 6.61
N ALA A 10 13.25 2.66 7.85
CA ALA A 10 12.66 1.68 8.77
C ALA A 10 11.23 2.07 9.19
N THR A 11 10.94 3.37 9.27
CA THR A 11 9.59 3.86 9.58
C THR A 11 8.65 3.66 8.40
N ILE A 12 9.11 3.86 7.15
CA ILE A 12 8.33 3.53 5.95
C ILE A 12 8.08 2.01 5.89
N GLU A 13 9.11 1.18 6.08
CA GLU A 13 8.94 -0.27 6.06
C GLU A 13 7.95 -0.77 7.11
N SER A 14 7.98 -0.19 8.32
CA SER A 14 7.02 -0.50 9.38
C SER A 14 5.60 -0.09 9.02
N LEU A 15 5.42 1.12 8.48
CA LEU A 15 4.12 1.61 8.00
C LEU A 15 3.58 0.74 6.87
N ILE A 16 4.43 0.29 5.94
CA ILE A 16 4.02 -0.60 4.85
C ILE A 16 3.70 -1.99 5.37
N LYS A 17 4.47 -2.54 6.30
CA LYS A 17 4.15 -3.84 6.93
C LYS A 17 2.80 -3.80 7.65
N GLN A 18 2.50 -2.71 8.35
CA GLN A 18 1.19 -2.51 8.97
C GLN A 18 0.09 -2.32 7.91
N ALA A 19 0.34 -1.47 6.91
CA ALA A 19 -0.59 -1.23 5.80
C ALA A 19 -0.82 -2.46 4.92
N ARG A 20 0.06 -3.46 4.92
CA ARG A 20 -0.13 -4.76 4.25
C ARG A 20 -1.07 -5.70 5.00
N LYS A 21 -1.10 -5.63 6.33
CA LYS A 21 -1.99 -6.50 7.14
C LYS A 21 -3.45 -6.07 7.09
N VAL A 22 -3.70 -4.76 7.11
CA VAL A 22 -5.06 -4.19 7.23
C VAL A 22 -5.97 -4.55 6.03
N PRO A 23 -5.52 -4.50 4.76
CA PRO A 23 -6.35 -4.82 3.60
C PRO A 23 -6.67 -6.31 3.50
N ALA A 24 -5.68 -7.17 3.72
CA ALA A 24 -5.81 -8.61 3.46
C ALA A 24 -6.73 -9.29 4.47
N GLU A 25 -6.62 -8.95 5.76
CA GLU A 25 -7.45 -9.55 6.81
C GLU A 25 -8.85 -8.89 6.83
N GLY A 26 -8.92 -7.56 6.75
CA GLY A 26 -10.18 -6.83 6.87
C GLY A 26 -11.15 -7.00 5.70
N VAL A 27 -10.65 -6.99 4.46
CA VAL A 27 -11.52 -7.11 3.28
C VAL A 27 -11.97 -8.56 3.09
N ALA A 28 -11.09 -9.54 3.32
CA ALA A 28 -11.47 -10.95 3.25
C ALA A 28 -12.54 -11.30 4.28
N ASP A 29 -12.39 -10.82 5.52
CA ASP A 29 -13.41 -11.00 6.56
C ASP A 29 -14.73 -10.31 6.19
N ALA A 30 -14.68 -9.10 5.63
CA ALA A 30 -15.88 -8.40 5.18
C ALA A 30 -16.61 -9.19 4.07
N VAL A 31 -15.90 -9.70 3.08
CA VAL A 31 -16.48 -10.54 2.01
C VAL A 31 -17.13 -11.79 2.60
N GLN A 32 -16.49 -12.46 3.57
CA GLN A 32 -17.08 -13.62 4.24
C GLN A 32 -18.35 -13.27 5.03
N GLN A 33 -18.41 -12.10 5.68
CA GLN A 33 -19.62 -11.66 6.37
C GLN A 33 -20.75 -11.39 5.38
N VAL A 34 -20.45 -10.82 4.21
CA VAL A 34 -21.43 -10.63 3.13
C VAL A 34 -21.95 -11.97 2.61
N ASP A 35 -21.10 -12.98 2.46
CA ASP A 35 -21.52 -14.34 2.10
C ASP A 35 -22.44 -15.00 3.15
N LYS A 36 -22.17 -14.76 4.44
CA LYS A 36 -23.03 -15.24 5.52
C LYS A 36 -24.40 -14.57 5.48
N ILE A 37 -24.44 -13.26 5.25
CA ILE A 37 -25.70 -12.51 5.09
C ILE A 37 -26.48 -13.03 3.88
N ALA A 38 -25.82 -13.27 2.75
CA ALA A 38 -26.45 -13.83 1.56
C ALA A 38 -27.13 -15.18 1.84
N LYS A 39 -26.47 -16.08 2.58
CA LYS A 39 -27.05 -17.37 2.98
C LYS A 39 -28.26 -17.24 3.89
N VAL A 40 -28.26 -16.26 4.81
CA VAL A 40 -29.41 -16.04 5.70
C VAL A 40 -30.63 -15.54 4.91
N LEU A 41 -30.39 -14.75 3.86
CA LEU A 41 -31.43 -14.18 3.00
C LEU A 41 -31.86 -15.11 1.86
N GLU A 42 -31.20 -16.25 1.68
CA GLU A 42 -31.47 -17.21 0.59
C GLU A 42 -32.91 -17.76 0.63
N ASN A 43 -33.51 -17.83 1.82
CA ASN A 43 -34.89 -18.29 2.02
C ASN A 43 -35.94 -17.17 1.91
N TRP A 44 -35.54 -15.92 1.68
CA TRP A 44 -36.49 -14.84 1.43
C TRP A 44 -37.05 -14.95 0.01
N GLU A 45 -38.34 -14.62 -0.14
CA GLU A 45 -39.06 -14.65 -1.41
C GLU A 45 -39.67 -13.27 -1.71
N GLY A 46 -39.93 -13.01 -3.00
CA GLY A 46 -40.48 -11.75 -3.47
C GLY A 46 -39.45 -10.64 -3.69
N ARG A 47 -39.92 -9.42 -3.96
CA ARG A 47 -39.10 -8.26 -4.36
C ARG A 47 -37.95 -7.92 -3.40
N ALA A 48 -38.15 -8.16 -2.10
CA ALA A 48 -37.10 -7.92 -1.11
C ALA A 48 -35.85 -8.79 -1.35
N LYS A 49 -36.03 -10.03 -1.83
CA LYS A 49 -34.90 -10.91 -2.18
C LYS A 49 -34.10 -10.34 -3.35
N GLU A 50 -34.79 -9.94 -4.41
CA GLU A 50 -34.17 -9.37 -5.61
C GLU A 50 -33.36 -8.11 -5.29
N GLU A 51 -33.91 -7.21 -4.47
CA GLU A 51 -33.21 -6.00 -4.02
C GLU A 51 -31.98 -6.33 -3.15
N HIS A 52 -32.08 -7.33 -2.27
CA HIS A 52 -30.95 -7.78 -1.46
C HIS A 52 -29.86 -8.47 -2.29
N ASP A 53 -30.22 -9.27 -3.29
CA ASP A 53 -29.26 -9.92 -4.19
C ASP A 53 -28.47 -8.88 -5.00
N VAL A 54 -29.14 -7.82 -5.47
CA VAL A 54 -28.48 -6.67 -6.12
C VAL A 54 -27.51 -5.99 -5.14
N LEU A 55 -27.97 -5.67 -3.93
CA LEU A 55 -27.15 -5.01 -2.93
C LEU A 55 -25.92 -5.84 -2.55
N ILE A 56 -26.09 -7.15 -2.35
CA ILE A 56 -24.99 -8.09 -2.04
C ILE A 56 -23.97 -8.11 -3.19
N SER A 57 -24.44 -8.14 -4.43
CA SER A 57 -23.58 -8.12 -5.62
C SER A 57 -22.76 -6.82 -5.69
N GLU A 58 -23.40 -5.68 -5.49
CA GLU A 58 -22.74 -4.37 -5.47
C GLU A 58 -21.72 -4.25 -4.32
N LEU A 59 -22.07 -4.76 -3.15
CA LEU A 59 -21.22 -4.73 -1.98
C LEU A 59 -19.97 -5.60 -2.20
N LYS A 60 -20.13 -6.81 -2.74
CA LYS A 60 -19.00 -7.68 -3.12
C LYS A 60 -18.08 -7.01 -4.13
N LYS A 61 -18.67 -6.44 -5.20
CA LYS A 61 -17.91 -5.73 -6.24
C LYS A 61 -17.12 -4.56 -5.66
N THR A 62 -17.72 -3.81 -4.74
CA THR A 62 -17.08 -2.67 -4.08
C THR A 62 -15.93 -3.13 -3.20
N LEU A 63 -16.13 -4.16 -2.37
CA LEU A 63 -15.09 -4.71 -1.49
C LEU A 63 -13.89 -5.23 -2.29
N THR A 64 -14.13 -6.02 -3.34
CA THR A 64 -13.04 -6.50 -4.23
C THR A 64 -12.35 -5.34 -4.96
N GLY A 65 -13.11 -4.32 -5.38
CA GLY A 65 -12.54 -3.11 -5.98
C GLY A 65 -11.62 -2.35 -5.01
N SER A 66 -12.04 -2.22 -3.75
CA SER A 66 -11.23 -1.61 -2.70
C SER A 66 -9.97 -2.42 -2.37
N GLU A 67 -10.06 -3.75 -2.33
CA GLU A 67 -8.90 -4.64 -2.15
C GLU A 67 -7.85 -4.42 -3.25
N LYS A 68 -8.30 -4.33 -4.50
CA LYS A 68 -7.43 -4.08 -5.64
C LYS A 68 -6.72 -2.73 -5.51
N LEU A 69 -7.46 -1.66 -5.19
CA LEU A 69 -6.88 -0.33 -5.00
C LEU A 69 -5.86 -0.30 -3.86
N LEU A 70 -6.16 -0.96 -2.73
CA LEU A 70 -5.21 -1.07 -1.62
C LEU A 70 -3.94 -1.82 -2.03
N THR A 71 -4.08 -2.88 -2.81
CA THR A 71 -2.94 -3.62 -3.38
C THR A 71 -2.10 -2.73 -4.30
N GLU A 72 -2.72 -1.95 -5.18
CA GLU A 72 -2.04 -1.01 -6.08
C GLU A 72 -1.29 0.09 -5.31
N ILE A 73 -1.88 0.62 -4.24
CA ILE A 73 -1.22 1.59 -3.34
C ILE A 73 0.03 0.96 -2.73
N LEU A 74 -0.07 -0.27 -2.23
CA LEU A 74 1.08 -0.98 -1.63
C LEU A 74 2.21 -1.20 -2.64
N VAL A 75 1.90 -1.62 -3.87
CA VAL A 75 2.90 -1.76 -4.94
C VAL A 75 3.55 -0.42 -5.28
N THR A 76 2.78 0.67 -5.28
CA THR A 76 3.30 2.01 -5.55
C THR A 76 4.22 2.49 -4.43
N LEU A 77 3.87 2.18 -3.18
CA LEU A 77 4.71 2.47 -2.01
C LEU A 77 6.03 1.68 -2.07
N ASP A 78 6.00 0.41 -2.44
CA ASP A 78 7.20 -0.41 -2.62
C ASP A 78 8.14 0.20 -3.68
N ARG A 79 7.60 0.55 -4.86
CA ARG A 79 8.37 1.20 -5.92
C ARG A 79 8.98 2.53 -5.47
N THR A 80 8.26 3.27 -4.64
CA THR A 80 8.73 4.54 -4.10
C THR A 80 9.91 4.31 -3.14
N ILE A 81 9.86 3.29 -2.29
CA ILE A 81 11.02 2.91 -1.45
C ILE A 81 12.22 2.56 -2.30
N ASP A 82 12.04 1.72 -3.31
CA ASP A 82 13.15 1.26 -4.14
C ASP A 82 13.80 2.44 -4.87
N SER A 83 12.98 3.35 -5.42
CA SER A 83 13.47 4.60 -6.01
C SER A 83 14.21 5.49 -5.00
N PHE A 84 13.73 5.58 -3.76
CA PHE A 84 14.44 6.33 -2.71
C PHE A 84 15.80 5.72 -2.38
N LYS A 85 15.92 4.38 -2.35
CA LYS A 85 17.20 3.69 -2.12
C LYS A 85 18.19 3.96 -3.25
N GLU A 86 17.73 3.91 -4.50
CA GLU A 86 18.57 4.22 -5.67
C GLU A 86 19.10 5.67 -5.62
N ILE A 87 18.23 6.63 -5.30
CA ILE A 87 18.61 8.04 -5.17
C ILE A 87 19.63 8.22 -4.02
N ASP A 88 19.44 7.56 -2.89
CA ASP A 88 20.35 7.63 -1.75
C ASP A 88 21.75 7.07 -2.07
N GLU A 89 21.80 5.94 -2.80
CA GLU A 89 23.06 5.37 -3.30
C GLU A 89 23.75 6.30 -4.29
N GLU A 90 23.01 6.92 -5.21
CA GLU A 90 23.57 7.89 -6.16
C GLU A 90 24.17 9.11 -5.44
N ILE A 91 23.43 9.69 -4.49
CA ILE A 91 23.91 10.81 -3.67
C ILE A 91 25.18 10.42 -2.91
N SER A 92 25.21 9.23 -2.31
CA SER A 92 26.36 8.72 -1.57
C SER A 92 27.60 8.59 -2.46
N GLN A 93 27.47 8.04 -3.67
CA GLN A 93 28.56 7.92 -4.64
C GLN A 93 29.07 9.29 -5.12
N GLN A 94 28.15 10.22 -5.41
CA GLN A 94 28.52 11.57 -5.80
C GLN A 94 29.26 12.29 -4.66
N PHE A 95 28.80 12.11 -3.42
CA PHE A 95 29.45 12.69 -2.25
C PHE A 95 30.86 12.14 -2.04
N GLU A 96 31.04 10.82 -2.08
CA GLU A 96 32.36 10.19 -2.02
C GLU A 96 33.32 10.72 -3.10
N THR A 97 32.83 10.85 -4.33
CA THR A 97 33.61 11.35 -5.46
C THR A 97 34.06 12.79 -5.21
N LYS A 98 33.14 13.67 -4.77
CA LYS A 98 33.46 15.06 -4.44
C LYS A 98 34.43 15.18 -3.27
N VAL A 99 34.29 14.35 -2.23
CA VAL A 99 35.22 14.33 -1.10
C VAL A 99 36.61 13.89 -1.55
N LYS A 100 36.72 12.83 -2.37
CA LYS A 100 38.01 12.38 -2.95
C LYS A 100 38.67 13.49 -3.77
N GLN A 101 37.91 14.20 -4.59
CA GLN A 101 38.40 15.34 -5.36
C GLN A 101 38.91 16.47 -4.45
N TYR A 102 38.15 16.84 -3.43
CA TYR A 102 38.54 17.90 -2.49
C TYR A 102 39.82 17.56 -1.73
N VAL A 103 39.93 16.33 -1.20
CA VAL A 103 41.14 15.85 -0.52
C VAL A 103 42.33 15.86 -1.48
N SER A 104 42.15 15.43 -2.73
CA SER A 104 43.22 15.43 -3.73
C SER A 104 43.70 16.84 -4.13
N MET A 105 42.80 17.84 -4.11
CA MET A 105 43.14 19.24 -4.43
C MET A 105 43.86 19.95 -3.28
N ASN A 106 43.55 19.59 -2.03
CA ASN A 106 44.11 20.23 -0.83
C ASN A 106 45.27 19.45 -0.19
N ALA A 107 45.74 18.36 -0.80
CA ALA A 107 46.89 17.58 -0.35
C ALA A 107 48.26 18.08 -0.90
N LYS A 108 48.35 19.34 -1.33
CA LYS A 108 49.60 20.05 -1.66
C LYS A 108 49.86 21.14 -0.62
#